data_AF-A0A7T4YGQ0-F1
#
_entry.id   AF-A0A7T4YGQ0-F1
#
_cell.length_a   1.000
_cell.length_b   1.000
_cell.length_c   1.000
_cell.angle_alpha   90.00
_cell.angle_beta   90.00
_cell.angle_gamma   90.00
#
_symmetry.space_group_name_H-M   'P 1'
#
loop_
_entity.id
_entity.type
_entity.pdbx_description
1 polymer ?
#
loop_
_entity_poly.entity_id
_entity_poly.type
_entity_poly.pdbx_seq_one_letter_code
_entity_poly.pdbx_strand_id
1 'polypeptide(L)'
;MTSAKEQAAHFVANETAFHLGDLHTEQPHTKTIGLSMNLNANIQAGMRQLLSVEDDLPPMLDNILVSDEFAKLKAAMLQAIKTGHKIIFTGCGATGRLSIQLDSMWRTFWQDFGAGLSALNPDIPNREDITFSVMAGGDYALIKAVEGFEDFPDFGRHQIKGVGVAEDDVVVAITEGGETSFVIGTAWQGVDVNANVFFVYNNLSDVLCKHVKRSREVIESSDITCLDIATGPMAIAGSTRMQATTSELVVVGSALEAALYEYLSEYLSKGQLADLGIAEPQIDKGADIFRELLTKFDQDENLQSLCDFVTFEQDIYAESGRVTYASNRFLIDILTDTTERAPTFSLPPFRKCDDDVSAVSWAFVKHSMLSTEDTWFRLLGRQPRCLDWDSSVYASINAPQAITDNPPKLDVDELYKFQIGIEDTPSRYDVDSNALVMVTADFEEDYVKREGFLDGFKEMAKMYKDTAIISIGENPLDLGDAVNRQFYIKTGTPASPLNLWKRVTIKIVMNTVSTATMALAGRVTSNWMTCVQASNKKLVDRSTRLIAELTECDYPTACERVFEALEAVAEIDRTEHRVVSPVEYAIDKYGLAVQV
;
A
#
# COMPACT_ATOMS: atom_id res chain seq x y z
N MET A 1 32.04 -14.03 -14.84
CA MET A 1 31.25 -13.08 -14.05
C MET A 1 32.05 -11.79 -14.01
N THR A 2 31.43 -10.66 -14.31
CA THR A 2 32.00 -9.33 -14.00
C THR A 2 32.23 -9.25 -12.50
N SER A 3 33.35 -8.71 -12.06
CA SER A 3 33.63 -8.53 -10.63
C SER A 3 32.67 -7.52 -10.00
N ALA A 4 32.37 -7.64 -8.70
CA ALA A 4 31.61 -6.64 -7.94
C ALA A 4 32.05 -5.19 -8.21
N LYS A 5 33.36 -4.96 -8.35
CA LYS A 5 33.93 -3.65 -8.69
C LYS A 5 33.54 -3.15 -10.08
N GLU A 6 33.51 -4.02 -11.08
CA GLU A 6 33.05 -3.66 -12.44
C GLU A 6 31.55 -3.37 -12.47
N GLN A 7 30.75 -4.12 -11.70
CA GLN A 7 29.31 -3.88 -11.57
C GLN A 7 29.01 -2.55 -10.88
N ALA A 8 29.71 -2.24 -9.78
CA ALA A 8 29.62 -0.97 -9.09
C ALA A 8 30.02 0.20 -10.01
N ALA A 9 31.15 0.10 -10.70
CA ALA A 9 31.59 1.12 -11.65
C ALA A 9 30.58 1.31 -12.79
N HIS A 10 29.98 0.23 -13.30
CA HIS A 10 28.94 0.31 -14.31
C HIS A 10 27.69 1.02 -13.77
N PHE A 11 27.21 0.67 -12.57
CA PHE A 11 26.03 1.27 -11.96
C PHE A 11 26.23 2.78 -11.72
N VAL A 12 27.36 3.16 -11.13
CA VAL A 12 27.70 4.56 -10.86
C VAL A 12 27.82 5.36 -12.16
N ALA A 13 28.38 4.79 -13.23
CA ALA A 13 28.62 5.54 -14.46
C ALA A 13 27.43 5.56 -15.44
N ASN A 14 26.61 4.50 -15.47
CA ASN A 14 25.63 4.27 -16.54
C ASN A 14 24.17 4.21 -16.06
N GLU A 15 23.93 3.94 -14.78
CA GLU A 15 22.58 3.81 -14.22
C GLU A 15 22.13 5.08 -13.48
N THR A 16 22.61 6.25 -13.93
CA THR A 16 22.38 7.55 -13.26
C THR A 16 20.91 7.94 -13.17
N ALA A 17 20.04 7.37 -14.02
CA ALA A 17 18.59 7.56 -13.94
C ALA A 17 17.96 6.97 -12.67
N PHE A 18 18.71 6.15 -11.92
CA PHE A 18 18.29 5.51 -10.68
C PHE A 18 19.04 6.05 -9.45
N HIS A 19 19.85 7.11 -9.60
CA HIS A 19 20.47 7.81 -8.47
C HIS A 19 19.46 8.79 -7.87
N LEU A 20 18.57 8.25 -7.04
CA LEU A 20 17.37 8.95 -6.56
C LEU A 20 17.58 9.61 -5.19
N GLY A 21 18.83 9.71 -4.73
CA GLY A 21 19.16 10.28 -3.43
C GLY A 21 18.61 11.68 -3.21
N ASP A 22 18.51 12.52 -4.23
CA ASP A 22 18.00 13.89 -4.06
C ASP A 22 16.47 13.97 -3.85
N LEU A 23 15.74 12.86 -4.03
CA LEU A 23 14.30 12.81 -3.86
C LEU A 23 13.92 12.78 -2.38
N HIS A 24 12.95 13.62 -1.97
CA HIS A 24 12.48 13.67 -0.59
C HIS A 24 11.99 12.31 -0.09
N THR A 25 11.25 11.56 -0.91
CA THR A 25 10.76 10.23 -0.55
C THR A 25 11.87 9.23 -0.19
N GLU A 26 13.10 9.48 -0.63
CA GLU A 26 14.28 8.65 -0.38
C GLU A 26 15.17 9.15 0.78
N GLN A 27 14.85 10.32 1.34
CA GLN A 27 15.59 10.95 2.43
C GLN A 27 15.06 10.52 3.81
N PRO A 28 15.88 10.63 4.88
CA PRO A 28 15.43 10.38 6.24
C PRO A 28 14.64 11.59 6.75
N HIS A 29 13.56 11.32 7.48
CA HIS A 29 12.83 12.39 8.15
C HIS A 29 13.52 12.81 9.44
N THR A 30 13.76 14.12 9.59
CA THR A 30 14.35 14.72 10.80
C THR A 30 13.59 14.43 12.10
N LYS A 31 12.26 14.33 12.10
CA LYS A 31 11.42 14.02 13.28
C LYS A 31 11.69 12.61 13.82
N THR A 32 12.06 11.65 12.97
CA THR A 32 12.18 10.23 13.34
C THR A 32 13.62 9.75 13.48
N ILE A 33 14.62 10.65 13.48
CA ILE A 33 15.99 10.25 13.79
C ILE A 33 16.03 9.60 15.19
N GLY A 34 16.66 8.42 15.28
CA GLY A 34 16.71 7.62 16.50
C GLY A 34 15.43 6.84 16.81
N LEU A 35 14.47 6.72 15.87
CA LEU A 35 13.17 6.09 16.11
C LEU A 35 13.28 4.68 16.72
N SER A 36 14.09 3.79 16.14
CA SER A 36 14.25 2.44 16.67
C SER A 36 14.80 2.44 18.12
N MET A 37 15.71 3.37 18.46
CA MET A 37 16.26 3.51 19.80
C MET A 37 15.22 4.03 20.79
N ASN A 38 14.44 5.03 20.37
CA ASN A 38 13.36 5.60 21.17
C ASN A 38 12.25 4.58 21.44
N LEU A 39 11.86 3.78 20.44
CA LEU A 39 10.90 2.68 20.62
C LEU A 39 11.39 1.65 21.65
N ASN A 40 12.66 1.25 21.55
CA ASN A 40 13.26 0.30 22.50
C ASN A 40 13.36 0.88 23.93
N ALA A 41 13.67 2.17 24.07
CA ALA A 41 13.77 2.81 25.38
C ALA A 41 12.40 3.12 26.01
N ASN A 42 11.44 3.56 25.18
CA ASN A 42 10.08 3.91 25.58
C ASN A 42 9.16 3.84 24.35
N ILE A 43 8.41 2.75 24.24
CA ILE A 43 7.48 2.49 23.13
C ILE A 43 6.51 3.66 22.90
N GLN A 44 5.97 4.26 23.97
CA GLN A 44 5.01 5.36 23.87
C GLN A 44 5.65 6.61 23.25
N ALA A 45 6.89 6.93 23.64
CA ALA A 45 7.63 8.05 23.07
C ALA A 45 8.00 7.81 21.60
N GLY A 46 8.45 6.59 21.27
CA GLY A 46 8.73 6.19 19.89
C GLY A 46 7.48 6.19 19.00
N MET A 47 6.33 5.78 19.52
CA MET A 47 5.05 5.82 18.80
C MET A 47 4.61 7.26 18.52
N ARG A 48 4.71 8.17 19.50
CA ARG A 48 4.47 9.62 19.26
C ARG A 48 5.41 10.17 18.20
N GLN A 49 6.70 9.82 18.27
CA GLN A 49 7.70 10.24 17.29
C GLN A 49 7.32 9.76 15.88
N LEU A 50 6.93 8.50 15.73
CA LEU A 50 6.50 7.92 14.45
C LEU A 50 5.28 8.65 13.88
N LEU A 51 4.24 8.84 14.70
CA LEU A 51 2.99 9.51 14.31
C LEU A 51 3.19 11.00 13.98
N SER A 52 4.17 11.68 14.57
CA SER A 52 4.42 13.11 14.36
C SER A 52 4.77 13.49 12.91
N VAL A 53 5.13 12.51 12.07
CA VAL A 53 5.38 12.74 10.64
C VAL A 53 4.08 12.95 9.88
N GLU A 54 2.96 12.40 10.38
CA GLU A 54 1.65 12.63 9.76
C GLU A 54 1.22 14.11 9.85
N ASP A 55 1.81 14.92 10.74
CA ASP A 55 1.57 16.37 10.84
C ASP A 55 1.95 17.14 9.57
N ASP A 56 2.73 16.53 8.67
CA ASP A 56 3.12 17.16 7.40
C ASP A 56 2.05 17.01 6.30
N LEU A 57 1.04 16.17 6.51
CA LEU A 57 -0.07 15.98 5.57
C LEU A 57 -1.06 17.16 5.59
N PRO A 58 -1.59 17.64 6.75
CA PRO A 58 -2.57 18.71 6.77
C PRO A 58 -2.19 19.99 6.02
N PRO A 59 -0.95 20.53 6.10
CA PRO A 59 -0.55 21.69 5.31
C PRO A 59 -0.59 21.43 3.80
N MET A 60 -0.25 20.22 3.35
CA MET A 60 -0.39 19.82 1.95
C MET A 60 -1.87 19.73 1.56
N LEU A 61 -2.71 19.13 2.42
CA LEU A 61 -4.16 19.01 2.21
C LEU A 61 -4.88 20.36 2.12
N ASP A 62 -4.51 21.33 2.96
CA ASP A 62 -5.04 22.71 2.90
C ASP A 62 -4.85 23.35 1.53
N ASN A 63 -3.74 23.01 0.86
CA ASN A 63 -3.39 23.58 -0.45
C ASN A 63 -3.99 22.77 -1.60
N ILE A 64 -3.80 21.44 -1.62
CA ILE A 64 -4.20 20.63 -2.77
C ILE A 64 -5.72 20.51 -2.90
N LEU A 65 -6.48 20.39 -1.80
CA LEU A 65 -7.93 20.14 -1.87
C LEU A 65 -8.73 21.35 -2.39
N VAL A 66 -8.11 22.53 -2.42
CA VAL A 66 -8.69 23.77 -2.97
C VAL A 66 -8.02 24.22 -4.28
N SER A 67 -7.09 23.42 -4.81
CA SER A 67 -6.35 23.72 -6.04
C SER A 67 -7.21 23.56 -7.30
N ASP A 68 -6.80 24.23 -8.37
CA ASP A 68 -7.41 24.07 -9.69
C ASP A 68 -7.22 22.65 -10.23
N GLU A 69 -6.09 22.01 -9.93
CA GLU A 69 -5.74 20.65 -10.32
C GLU A 69 -6.69 19.62 -9.69
N PHE A 70 -6.97 19.76 -8.38
CA PHE A 70 -7.96 18.93 -7.70
C PHE A 70 -9.37 19.16 -8.23
N ALA A 71 -9.74 20.42 -8.48
CA ALA A 71 -11.03 20.75 -9.08
C ALA A 71 -11.20 20.11 -10.46
N LYS A 72 -10.15 20.09 -11.30
CA LYS A 72 -10.13 19.40 -12.59
C LYS A 72 -10.28 17.88 -12.43
N LEU A 73 -9.58 17.27 -11.47
CA LEU A 73 -9.68 15.83 -11.19
C LEU A 73 -11.12 15.43 -10.83
N LYS A 74 -11.71 16.14 -9.87
CA LYS A 74 -13.11 15.93 -9.47
C LYS A 74 -14.06 16.13 -10.64
N ALA A 75 -13.89 17.20 -11.42
CA ALA A 75 -14.76 17.50 -12.56
C ALA A 75 -14.68 16.44 -13.66
N ALA A 76 -13.48 15.94 -13.98
CA ALA A 76 -13.28 14.87 -14.95
C ALA A 76 -13.94 13.56 -14.47
N MET A 77 -13.76 13.19 -13.20
CA MET A 77 -14.43 12.03 -12.60
C MET A 77 -15.96 12.17 -12.65
N LEU A 78 -16.50 13.34 -12.27
CA LEU A 78 -17.94 13.60 -12.34
C LEU A 78 -18.47 13.43 -13.76
N GLN A 79 -17.75 13.97 -14.75
CA GLN A 79 -18.15 13.86 -16.15
C GLN A 79 -18.12 12.41 -16.63
N ALA A 80 -17.09 11.64 -16.26
CA ALA A 80 -17.00 10.22 -16.56
C ALA A 80 -18.17 9.43 -15.94
N ILE A 81 -18.52 9.71 -14.68
CA ILE A 81 -19.67 9.09 -14.00
C ILE A 81 -20.98 9.39 -14.76
N LYS A 82 -21.20 10.65 -15.16
CA LYS A 82 -22.41 11.06 -15.88
C LYS A 82 -22.54 10.32 -17.22
N THR A 83 -21.45 10.26 -17.96
CA THR A 83 -21.41 9.76 -19.33
C THR A 83 -21.16 8.25 -19.44
N GLY A 84 -20.75 7.60 -18.34
CA GLY A 84 -20.41 6.19 -18.31
C GLY A 84 -19.01 5.87 -18.87
N HIS A 85 -18.15 6.88 -19.03
CA HIS A 85 -16.73 6.67 -19.36
C HIS A 85 -15.97 6.08 -18.16
N LYS A 86 -14.82 5.47 -18.42
CA LYS A 86 -14.05 4.77 -17.40
C LYS A 86 -13.27 5.75 -16.53
N ILE A 87 -13.08 5.35 -15.28
CA ILE A 87 -12.09 5.95 -14.37
C ILE A 87 -11.07 4.86 -14.05
N ILE A 88 -9.84 5.07 -14.48
CA ILE A 88 -8.78 4.06 -14.44
C ILE A 88 -7.68 4.54 -13.50
N PHE A 89 -7.50 3.85 -12.37
CA PHE A 89 -6.43 4.09 -11.42
C PHE A 89 -5.24 3.20 -11.76
N THR A 90 -4.03 3.76 -11.82
CA THR A 90 -2.83 2.98 -12.15
C THR A 90 -1.72 3.21 -11.13
N GLY A 91 -0.96 2.17 -10.80
CA GLY A 91 0.14 2.27 -9.84
C GLY A 91 1.06 1.04 -9.82
N CYS A 92 2.09 1.09 -8.98
CA CYS A 92 3.00 -0.02 -8.71
C CYS A 92 3.22 -0.19 -7.20
N GLY A 93 3.47 -1.42 -6.73
CA GLY A 93 3.72 -1.66 -5.30
C GLY A 93 2.57 -1.13 -4.45
N ALA A 94 2.85 -0.27 -3.47
CA ALA A 94 1.82 0.26 -2.58
C ALA A 94 0.81 1.15 -3.33
N THR A 95 1.22 1.98 -4.31
CA THR A 95 0.29 2.73 -5.19
C THR A 95 -0.57 1.82 -6.08
N GLY A 96 -0.03 0.68 -6.50
CA GLY A 96 -0.78 -0.33 -7.24
C GLY A 96 -1.89 -0.94 -6.40
N ARG A 97 -1.58 -1.28 -5.14
CA ARG A 97 -2.58 -1.76 -4.17
C ARG A 97 -3.61 -0.70 -3.82
N LEU A 98 -3.19 0.56 -3.69
CA LEU A 98 -4.10 1.70 -3.55
C LEU A 98 -5.05 1.84 -4.77
N SER A 99 -4.54 1.65 -5.99
CA SER A 99 -5.36 1.70 -7.20
C SER A 99 -6.46 0.62 -7.19
N ILE A 100 -6.13 -0.60 -6.75
CA ILE A 100 -7.11 -1.67 -6.57
C ILE A 100 -8.08 -1.35 -5.42
N GLN A 101 -7.60 -0.74 -4.32
CA GLN A 101 -8.43 -0.31 -3.20
C GLN A 101 -9.49 0.73 -3.64
N LEU A 102 -9.11 1.72 -4.45
CA LEU A 102 -10.03 2.72 -4.99
C LEU A 102 -11.10 2.11 -5.91
N ASP A 103 -10.72 1.16 -6.78
CA ASP A 103 -11.65 0.40 -7.62
C ASP A 103 -12.63 -0.45 -6.77
N SER A 104 -12.10 -1.16 -5.77
CA SER A 104 -12.90 -1.96 -4.82
C SER A 104 -13.88 -1.09 -4.03
N MET A 105 -13.45 0.05 -3.52
CA MET A 105 -14.28 1.02 -2.80
C MET A 105 -15.49 1.45 -3.65
N TRP A 106 -15.27 1.75 -4.93
CA TRP A 106 -16.33 2.15 -5.85
C TRP A 106 -17.33 1.02 -6.11
N ARG A 107 -16.83 -0.18 -6.43
CA ARG A 107 -17.68 -1.34 -6.76
C ARG A 107 -18.53 -1.77 -5.58
N THR A 108 -17.91 -1.86 -4.40
CA THR A 108 -18.62 -2.23 -3.17
C THR A 108 -19.69 -1.22 -2.79
N PHE A 109 -19.49 0.08 -3.02
CA PHE A 109 -20.55 1.08 -2.87
C PHE A 109 -21.78 0.75 -3.73
N TRP A 110 -21.59 0.48 -5.03
CA TRP A 110 -22.71 0.17 -5.92
C TRP A 110 -23.40 -1.16 -5.58
N GLN A 111 -22.65 -2.14 -5.08
CA GLN A 111 -23.21 -3.41 -4.61
C GLN A 111 -24.05 -3.25 -3.34
N ASP A 112 -23.60 -2.39 -2.41
CA ASP A 112 -24.26 -2.19 -1.14
C ASP A 112 -25.49 -1.26 -1.27
N PHE A 113 -25.39 -0.21 -2.08
CA PHE A 113 -26.43 0.84 -2.17
C PHE A 113 -27.24 0.83 -3.47
N GLY A 114 -26.79 0.13 -4.52
CA GLY A 114 -27.39 0.21 -5.86
C GLY A 114 -28.86 -0.18 -5.90
N ALA A 115 -29.25 -1.24 -5.18
CA ALA A 115 -30.66 -1.65 -5.07
C ALA A 115 -31.52 -0.59 -4.38
N GLY A 116 -31.01 0.05 -3.32
CA GLY A 116 -31.70 1.13 -2.59
C GLY A 116 -31.83 2.40 -3.44
N LEU A 117 -30.77 2.77 -4.16
CA LEU A 117 -30.77 3.89 -5.10
C LEU A 117 -31.82 3.69 -6.20
N SER A 118 -31.83 2.51 -6.85
CA SER A 118 -32.80 2.19 -7.90
C SER A 118 -34.24 2.14 -7.38
N ALA A 119 -34.45 1.66 -6.15
CA ALA A 119 -35.76 1.64 -5.51
C ALA A 119 -36.30 3.07 -5.22
N LEU A 120 -35.43 4.02 -4.87
CA LEU A 120 -35.81 5.41 -4.66
C LEU A 120 -36.01 6.17 -5.96
N ASN A 121 -35.14 5.95 -6.94
CA ASN A 121 -35.22 6.57 -8.25
C ASN A 121 -34.69 5.61 -9.34
N PRO A 122 -35.57 4.96 -10.11
CA PRO A 122 -35.20 4.02 -11.17
C PRO A 122 -34.39 4.64 -12.32
N ASP A 123 -34.41 5.97 -12.45
CA ASP A 123 -33.68 6.67 -13.50
C ASP A 123 -32.19 6.81 -13.20
N ILE A 124 -31.72 6.47 -11.98
CA ILE A 124 -30.29 6.46 -11.63
C ILE A 124 -29.62 5.27 -12.33
N PRO A 125 -28.74 5.52 -13.32
CA PRO A 125 -27.98 4.46 -13.95
C PRO A 125 -27.02 3.78 -12.98
N ASN A 126 -26.92 2.44 -13.05
CA ASN A 126 -25.85 1.71 -12.36
C ASN A 126 -24.49 2.12 -12.96
N ARG A 127 -23.52 2.42 -12.09
CA ARG A 127 -22.14 2.77 -12.46
C ARG A 127 -21.10 1.86 -11.82
N GLU A 128 -21.46 0.70 -11.31
CA GLU A 128 -20.52 -0.28 -10.74
C GLU A 128 -19.31 -0.56 -11.66
N ASP A 129 -19.55 -0.69 -12.97
CA ASP A 129 -18.54 -1.14 -13.93
C ASP A 129 -17.73 -0.03 -14.64
N ILE A 130 -17.73 1.20 -14.11
CA ILE A 130 -16.95 2.29 -14.71
C ILE A 130 -15.53 2.43 -14.15
N THR A 131 -15.23 1.86 -12.97
CA THR A 131 -13.88 1.92 -12.40
C THR A 131 -13.03 0.72 -12.78
N PHE A 132 -11.74 0.98 -12.97
CA PHE A 132 -10.73 -0.01 -13.28
C PHE A 132 -9.43 0.30 -12.54
N SER A 133 -8.68 -0.75 -12.24
CA SER A 133 -7.35 -0.68 -11.64
C SER A 133 -6.33 -1.33 -12.56
N VAL A 134 -5.15 -0.71 -12.70
CA VAL A 134 -4.00 -1.22 -13.45
C VAL A 134 -2.77 -1.20 -12.54
N MET A 135 -2.46 -2.36 -11.96
CA MET A 135 -1.28 -2.58 -11.13
C MET A 135 -0.21 -3.34 -11.91
N ALA A 136 1.06 -2.93 -11.79
CA ALA A 136 2.18 -3.71 -12.32
C ALA A 136 2.14 -5.14 -11.74
N GLY A 137 2.01 -6.15 -12.61
CA GLY A 137 1.83 -7.56 -12.21
C GLY A 137 0.37 -8.01 -12.03
N GLY A 138 -0.61 -7.14 -12.28
CA GLY A 138 -2.04 -7.44 -12.19
C GLY A 138 -2.53 -7.65 -10.75
N ASP A 139 -3.74 -8.17 -10.58
CA ASP A 139 -4.30 -8.43 -9.24
C ASP A 139 -3.47 -9.44 -8.42
N TYR A 140 -2.65 -10.29 -9.08
CA TYR A 140 -1.69 -11.15 -8.39
C TYR A 140 -0.74 -10.34 -7.50
N ALA A 141 -0.33 -9.15 -7.95
CA ALA A 141 0.63 -8.33 -7.21
C ALA A 141 0.04 -7.76 -5.90
N LEU A 142 -1.28 -7.81 -5.71
CA LEU A 142 -1.94 -7.44 -4.47
C LEU A 142 -1.51 -8.33 -3.29
N ILE A 143 -1.34 -9.64 -3.51
CA ILE A 143 -0.99 -10.63 -2.47
C ILE A 143 0.52 -10.91 -2.35
N LYS A 144 1.27 -10.70 -3.43
CA LYS A 144 2.73 -10.92 -3.47
C LYS A 144 3.39 -9.98 -4.47
N ALA A 145 4.40 -9.24 -4.03
CA ALA A 145 5.15 -8.31 -4.90
C ALA A 145 5.73 -9.04 -6.12
N VAL A 146 5.65 -8.38 -7.28
CA VAL A 146 6.20 -8.87 -8.56
C VAL A 146 7.35 -7.96 -8.96
N GLU A 147 8.59 -8.44 -8.78
CA GLU A 147 9.79 -7.64 -8.99
C GLU A 147 10.06 -7.36 -10.48
N GLY A 148 10.60 -6.16 -10.76
CA GLY A 148 11.09 -5.76 -12.08
C GLY A 148 10.03 -5.29 -13.08
N PHE A 149 8.73 -5.52 -12.84
CA PHE A 149 7.68 -5.03 -13.75
C PHE A 149 7.59 -3.49 -13.79
N GLU A 150 7.93 -2.85 -12.67
CA GLU A 150 7.83 -1.41 -12.48
C GLU A 150 8.79 -0.59 -13.35
N ASP A 151 9.86 -1.23 -13.82
CA ASP A 151 10.94 -0.59 -14.57
C ASP A 151 10.59 -0.37 -16.05
N PHE A 152 9.50 -0.97 -16.56
CA PHE A 152 9.16 -1.00 -17.98
C PHE A 152 7.91 -0.17 -18.32
N PRO A 153 8.05 0.93 -19.10
CA PRO A 153 6.89 1.72 -19.53
C PRO A 153 6.00 0.95 -20.52
N ASP A 154 6.58 0.07 -21.35
CA ASP A 154 5.83 -0.74 -22.32
C ASP A 154 4.86 -1.71 -21.65
N PHE A 155 5.20 -2.19 -20.44
CA PHE A 155 4.32 -3.07 -19.65
C PHE A 155 3.10 -2.28 -19.18
N GLY A 156 3.30 -1.05 -18.69
CA GLY A 156 2.21 -0.15 -18.30
C GLY A 156 1.29 0.19 -19.48
N ARG A 157 1.88 0.57 -20.61
CA ARG A 157 1.15 0.81 -21.86
C ARG A 157 0.32 -0.39 -22.29
N HIS A 158 0.87 -1.60 -22.19
CA HIS A 158 0.16 -2.82 -22.55
C HIS A 158 -0.99 -3.12 -21.58
N GLN A 159 -0.77 -3.08 -20.26
CA GLN A 159 -1.82 -3.39 -19.29
C GLN A 159 -3.01 -2.41 -19.38
N ILE A 160 -2.75 -1.11 -19.51
CA ILE A 160 -3.85 -0.14 -19.61
C ILE A 160 -4.61 -0.25 -20.95
N LYS A 161 -3.94 -0.66 -22.05
CA LYS A 161 -4.65 -1.07 -23.27
C LYS A 161 -5.54 -2.29 -23.03
N GLY A 162 -5.09 -3.24 -22.20
CA GLY A 162 -5.85 -4.44 -21.85
C GLY A 162 -7.17 -4.14 -21.14
N VAL A 163 -7.26 -3.05 -20.37
CA VAL A 163 -8.55 -2.59 -19.79
C VAL A 163 -9.39 -1.74 -20.77
N GLY A 164 -8.87 -1.52 -21.98
CA GLY A 164 -9.54 -0.82 -23.08
C GLY A 164 -9.70 0.67 -22.85
N VAL A 165 -8.67 1.35 -22.33
CA VAL A 165 -8.66 2.82 -22.23
C VAL A 165 -8.97 3.47 -23.57
N ALA A 166 -9.83 4.48 -23.57
CA ALA A 166 -10.32 5.17 -24.76
C ALA A 166 -10.37 6.71 -24.55
N GLU A 167 -10.79 7.41 -25.59
CA GLU A 167 -11.07 8.85 -25.55
C GLU A 167 -12.11 9.17 -24.47
N ASP A 168 -11.96 10.34 -23.83
CA ASP A 168 -12.82 10.85 -22.75
C ASP A 168 -12.84 10.03 -21.44
N ASP A 169 -12.17 8.86 -21.39
CA ASP A 169 -11.89 8.17 -20.12
C ASP A 169 -11.01 9.06 -19.20
N VAL A 170 -10.99 8.75 -17.92
CA VAL A 170 -10.13 9.39 -16.91
C VAL A 170 -9.04 8.42 -16.51
N VAL A 171 -7.78 8.80 -16.70
CA VAL A 171 -6.62 8.04 -16.23
C VAL A 171 -5.99 8.78 -15.07
N VAL A 172 -5.99 8.16 -13.89
CA VAL A 172 -5.30 8.66 -12.70
C VAL A 172 -4.06 7.81 -12.47
N ALA A 173 -2.93 8.30 -12.94
CA ALA A 173 -1.63 7.67 -12.81
C ALA A 173 -1.00 8.07 -11.46
N ILE A 174 -1.02 7.14 -10.50
CA ILE A 174 -0.60 7.34 -9.12
C ILE A 174 0.80 6.72 -8.95
N THR A 175 1.77 7.51 -8.51
CA THR A 175 3.14 7.06 -8.29
C THR A 175 3.74 7.74 -7.08
N GLU A 176 4.33 6.94 -6.20
CA GLU A 176 4.81 7.40 -4.90
C GLU A 176 5.82 8.54 -5.05
N GLY A 177 6.82 8.37 -5.93
CA GLY A 177 7.89 9.35 -6.09
C GLY A 177 7.86 10.14 -7.40
N GLY A 178 6.95 9.85 -8.34
CA GLY A 178 6.90 10.53 -9.64
C GLY A 178 7.86 9.98 -10.70
N GLU A 179 8.63 8.95 -10.38
CA GLU A 179 9.66 8.38 -11.25
C GLU A 179 9.35 6.97 -11.78
N THR A 180 8.25 6.33 -11.39
CA THR A 180 7.99 4.92 -11.75
C THR A 180 7.71 4.76 -13.25
N SER A 181 8.58 4.06 -13.99
CA SER A 181 8.49 3.89 -15.45
C SER A 181 7.16 3.29 -15.90
N PHE A 182 6.67 2.26 -15.21
CA PHE A 182 5.39 1.62 -15.51
C PHE A 182 4.22 2.62 -15.51
N VAL A 183 4.13 3.44 -14.46
CA VAL A 183 3.06 4.44 -14.27
C VAL A 183 3.20 5.60 -15.27
N ILE A 184 4.43 6.00 -15.60
CA ILE A 184 4.68 6.95 -16.70
C ILE A 184 4.17 6.37 -18.03
N GLY A 185 4.38 5.07 -18.26
CA GLY A 185 3.86 4.36 -19.43
C GLY A 185 2.33 4.40 -19.52
N THR A 186 1.62 4.19 -18.39
CA THR A 186 0.15 4.26 -18.37
C THR A 186 -0.36 5.68 -18.64
N ALA A 187 0.29 6.70 -18.08
CA ALA A 187 -0.04 8.10 -18.34
C ALA A 187 0.08 8.44 -19.83
N TRP A 188 1.20 8.10 -20.48
CA TRP A 188 1.39 8.34 -21.90
C TRP A 188 0.40 7.57 -22.78
N GLN A 189 0.01 6.36 -22.38
CA GLN A 189 -1.01 5.62 -23.11
C GLN A 189 -2.39 6.29 -23.03
N GLY A 190 -2.71 6.91 -21.90
CA GLY A 190 -3.92 7.74 -21.77
C GLY A 190 -3.89 8.94 -22.72
N VAL A 191 -2.75 9.65 -22.77
CA VAL A 191 -2.57 10.78 -23.70
C VAL A 191 -2.75 10.35 -25.15
N ASP A 192 -2.14 9.23 -25.55
CA ASP A 192 -2.21 8.72 -26.93
C ASP A 192 -3.63 8.41 -27.42
N VAL A 193 -4.58 8.18 -26.49
CA VAL A 193 -5.99 7.90 -26.81
C VAL A 193 -6.92 9.07 -26.50
N ASN A 194 -6.38 10.25 -26.17
CA ASN A 194 -7.13 11.43 -25.76
C ASN A 194 -7.99 11.23 -24.49
N ALA A 195 -7.49 10.44 -23.53
CA ALA A 195 -8.08 10.39 -22.20
C ALA A 195 -7.72 11.64 -21.39
N ASN A 196 -8.50 11.94 -20.35
CA ASN A 196 -8.18 12.95 -19.35
C ASN A 196 -7.15 12.37 -18.38
N VAL A 197 -5.88 12.77 -18.51
CA VAL A 197 -4.78 12.18 -17.74
C VAL A 197 -4.38 13.05 -16.55
N PHE A 198 -4.32 12.43 -15.38
CA PHE A 198 -3.85 13.02 -14.13
C PHE A 198 -2.65 12.23 -13.60
N PHE A 199 -1.63 12.94 -13.12
CA PHE A 199 -0.41 12.36 -12.58
C PHE A 199 -0.20 12.82 -11.14
N VAL A 200 -0.27 11.90 -10.17
CA VAL A 200 -0.27 12.18 -8.73
C VAL A 200 1.00 11.64 -8.11
N TYR A 201 1.76 12.47 -7.38
CA TYR A 201 3.08 12.09 -6.85
C TYR A 201 3.53 12.90 -5.62
N ASN A 202 4.46 12.35 -4.82
CA ASN A 202 4.87 12.93 -3.53
C ASN A 202 6.31 13.51 -3.47
N ASN A 203 6.94 13.79 -4.62
CA ASN A 203 8.18 14.57 -4.67
C ASN A 203 7.93 15.93 -5.30
N LEU A 204 8.68 16.96 -4.88
CA LEU A 204 8.56 18.29 -5.47
C LEU A 204 8.83 18.25 -6.98
N SER A 205 7.93 18.88 -7.74
CA SER A 205 8.00 19.03 -9.20
C SER A 205 9.37 19.51 -9.66
N ASP A 206 9.90 20.57 -9.04
CA ASP A 206 11.18 21.17 -9.41
C ASP A 206 12.36 20.20 -9.24
N VAL A 207 12.31 19.35 -8.20
CA VAL A 207 13.35 18.35 -7.94
C VAL A 207 13.26 17.24 -8.98
N LEU A 208 12.07 16.69 -9.23
CA LEU A 208 11.86 15.66 -10.23
C LEU A 208 12.26 16.15 -11.62
N CYS A 209 11.78 17.32 -12.02
CA CYS A 209 12.12 17.91 -13.30
C CYS A 209 13.63 18.07 -13.42
N LYS A 210 14.33 18.59 -12.40
CA LYS A 210 15.78 18.80 -12.47
C LYS A 210 16.57 17.49 -12.59
N HIS A 211 16.21 16.45 -11.84
CA HIS A 211 17.04 15.26 -11.65
C HIS A 211 16.60 14.03 -12.47
N VAL A 212 15.31 13.92 -12.83
CA VAL A 212 14.74 12.74 -13.47
C VAL A 212 14.08 13.10 -14.80
N LYS A 213 14.77 12.81 -15.91
CA LYS A 213 14.32 13.17 -17.27
C LYS A 213 12.90 12.67 -17.59
N ARG A 214 12.61 11.39 -17.32
CA ARG A 214 11.29 10.79 -17.62
C ARG A 214 10.15 11.44 -16.82
N SER A 215 10.43 11.90 -15.60
CA SER A 215 9.47 12.64 -14.78
C SER A 215 9.25 14.04 -15.34
N ARG A 216 10.34 14.74 -15.73
CA ARG A 216 10.25 16.05 -16.40
C ARG A 216 9.33 16.02 -17.62
N GLU A 217 9.48 15.02 -18.48
CA GLU A 217 8.69 14.88 -19.71
C GLU A 217 7.18 14.78 -19.44
N VAL A 218 6.78 14.09 -18.37
CA VAL A 218 5.37 13.98 -17.95
C VAL A 218 4.90 15.27 -17.28
N ILE A 219 5.70 15.82 -16.36
CA ILE A 219 5.33 16.99 -15.55
C ILE A 219 5.22 18.27 -16.39
N GLU A 220 6.07 18.44 -17.40
CA GLU A 220 6.06 19.61 -18.28
C GLU A 220 5.05 19.49 -19.44
N SER A 221 4.36 18.34 -19.58
CA SER A 221 3.36 18.13 -20.62
C SER A 221 2.08 18.90 -20.33
N SER A 222 1.59 19.67 -21.30
CA SER A 222 0.28 20.34 -21.19
C SER A 222 -0.92 19.39 -21.27
N ASP A 223 -0.69 18.15 -21.74
CA ASP A 223 -1.73 17.14 -21.92
C ASP A 223 -2.00 16.33 -20.63
N ILE A 224 -1.23 16.57 -19.57
CA ILE A 224 -1.29 15.85 -18.30
C ILE A 224 -1.47 16.85 -17.16
N THR A 225 -2.52 16.69 -16.35
CA THR A 225 -2.71 17.50 -15.14
C THR A 225 -1.96 16.87 -13.97
N CYS A 226 -0.93 17.54 -13.47
CA CYS A 226 -0.12 17.05 -12.36
C CYS A 226 -0.67 17.50 -11.00
N LEU A 227 -0.72 16.59 -10.02
CA LEU A 227 -0.99 16.88 -8.62
C LEU A 227 0.29 16.60 -7.81
N ASP A 228 1.05 17.65 -7.53
CA ASP A 228 2.18 17.62 -6.61
C ASP A 228 1.65 17.63 -5.17
N ILE A 229 1.74 16.48 -4.51
CA ILE A 229 1.26 16.26 -3.14
C ILE A 229 2.44 15.90 -2.22
N ALA A 230 3.60 16.51 -2.47
CA ALA A 230 4.78 16.30 -1.65
C ALA A 230 4.58 16.79 -0.20
N THR A 231 4.83 15.91 0.75
CA THR A 231 4.79 16.20 2.20
C THR A 231 6.18 16.24 2.84
N GLY A 232 7.23 15.89 2.07
CA GLY A 232 8.61 15.78 2.55
C GLY A 232 9.06 14.33 2.69
N PRO A 233 10.14 14.08 3.46
CA PRO A 233 10.66 12.73 3.68
C PRO A 233 9.69 11.81 4.42
N MET A 234 9.83 10.50 4.22
CA MET A 234 9.00 9.49 4.87
C MET A 234 9.46 9.22 6.31
N ALA A 235 8.55 8.82 7.19
CA ALA A 235 8.87 8.52 8.59
C ALA A 235 9.95 7.45 8.73
N ILE A 236 9.92 6.46 7.83
CA ILE A 236 11.02 5.56 7.54
C ILE A 236 11.49 5.88 6.11
N ALA A 237 12.77 6.22 5.96
CA ALA A 237 13.31 6.64 4.67
C ALA A 237 13.06 5.60 3.57
N GLY A 238 12.41 6.01 2.47
CA GLY A 238 12.06 5.12 1.36
C GLY A 238 10.81 4.25 1.56
N SER A 239 10.13 4.34 2.71
CA SER A 239 8.90 3.59 3.03
C SER A 239 7.65 4.37 2.58
N THR A 240 7.49 4.47 1.27
CA THR A 240 6.42 5.19 0.57
C THR A 240 5.03 4.58 0.76
N ARG A 241 4.93 3.33 1.23
CA ARG A 241 3.69 2.73 1.72
C ARG A 241 3.05 3.49 2.90
N MET A 242 3.77 4.45 3.51
CA MET A 242 3.29 5.26 4.63
C MET A 242 2.67 6.58 4.13
N GLN A 243 3.31 7.71 4.38
CA GLN A 243 2.74 9.05 4.16
C GLN A 243 2.36 9.32 2.71
N ALA A 244 3.15 8.85 1.74
CA ALA A 244 2.88 9.03 0.32
C ALA A 244 1.52 8.42 -0.06
N THR A 245 1.34 7.12 0.15
CA THR A 245 0.06 6.44 -0.16
C THR A 245 -1.10 6.85 0.75
N THR A 246 -0.85 7.33 1.98
CA THR A 246 -1.90 7.95 2.81
C THR A 246 -2.40 9.24 2.16
N SER A 247 -1.48 10.09 1.67
CA SER A 247 -1.81 11.34 0.97
C SER A 247 -2.57 11.07 -0.34
N GLU A 248 -2.10 10.12 -1.14
CA GLU A 248 -2.74 9.74 -2.40
C GLU A 248 -4.16 9.18 -2.17
N LEU A 249 -4.36 8.34 -1.14
CA LEU A 249 -5.68 7.84 -0.76
C LEU A 249 -6.61 8.99 -0.39
N VAL A 250 -6.16 9.94 0.44
CA VAL A 250 -6.98 11.10 0.83
C VAL A 250 -7.32 11.94 -0.39
N VAL A 251 -6.35 12.31 -1.21
CA VAL A 251 -6.56 13.24 -2.34
C VAL A 251 -7.39 12.61 -3.44
N VAL A 252 -7.02 11.43 -3.94
CA VAL A 252 -7.75 10.77 -5.03
C VAL A 252 -9.11 10.26 -4.55
N GLY A 253 -9.17 9.70 -3.34
CA GLY A 253 -10.42 9.24 -2.72
C GLY A 253 -11.41 10.38 -2.49
N SER A 254 -10.93 11.55 -2.06
CA SER A 254 -11.76 12.76 -1.88
C SER A 254 -12.40 13.22 -3.18
N ALA A 255 -11.63 13.25 -4.28
CA ALA A 255 -12.17 13.60 -5.59
C ALA A 255 -13.24 12.60 -6.06
N LEU A 256 -12.98 11.30 -5.86
CA LEU A 256 -13.88 10.22 -6.27
C LEU A 256 -15.22 10.26 -5.51
N GLU A 257 -15.19 10.37 -4.17
CA GLU A 257 -16.42 10.39 -3.38
C GLU A 257 -17.20 11.70 -3.53
N ALA A 258 -16.52 12.82 -3.75
CA ALA A 258 -17.16 14.09 -4.06
C ALA A 258 -17.88 14.05 -5.41
N ALA A 259 -17.24 13.48 -6.44
CA ALA A 259 -17.85 13.30 -7.76
C ALA A 259 -19.06 12.34 -7.69
N LEU A 260 -18.96 11.25 -6.93
CA LEU A 260 -20.08 10.33 -6.68
C LEU A 260 -21.27 11.04 -6.00
N TYR A 261 -21.02 11.76 -4.91
CA TYR A 261 -22.07 12.44 -4.17
C TYR A 261 -22.74 13.53 -4.99
N GLU A 262 -21.96 14.29 -5.76
CA GLU A 262 -22.49 15.32 -6.66
C GLU A 262 -23.36 14.70 -7.76
N TYR A 263 -22.93 13.59 -8.38
CA TYR A 263 -23.73 12.85 -9.35
C TYR A 263 -25.08 12.38 -8.76
N LEU A 264 -25.06 11.76 -7.57
CA LEU A 264 -26.29 11.28 -6.95
C LEU A 264 -27.23 12.42 -6.53
N SER A 265 -26.67 13.59 -6.20
CA SER A 265 -27.44 14.79 -5.85
C SER A 265 -28.22 15.38 -7.02
N GLU A 266 -27.96 14.94 -8.26
CA GLU A 266 -28.78 15.31 -9.43
C GLU A 266 -30.13 14.55 -9.44
N TYR A 267 -30.21 13.43 -8.74
CA TYR A 267 -31.37 12.53 -8.73
C TYR A 267 -32.10 12.50 -7.39
N LEU A 268 -31.37 12.70 -6.29
CA LEU A 268 -31.86 12.54 -4.92
C LEU A 268 -31.56 13.78 -4.08
N SER A 269 -32.49 14.12 -3.19
CA SER A 269 -32.24 15.16 -2.18
C SER A 269 -31.25 14.69 -1.11
N LYS A 270 -30.60 15.64 -0.43
CA LYS A 270 -29.70 15.34 0.72
C LYS A 270 -30.37 14.47 1.79
N GLY A 271 -31.67 14.67 2.04
CA GLY A 271 -32.42 13.85 3.00
C GLY A 271 -32.56 12.39 2.56
N GLN A 272 -32.85 12.14 1.28
CA GLN A 272 -32.96 10.79 0.74
C GLN A 272 -31.61 10.05 0.74
N LEU A 273 -30.52 10.75 0.44
CA LEU A 273 -29.17 10.18 0.54
C LEU A 273 -28.82 9.83 1.99
N ALA A 274 -29.12 10.72 2.93
CA ALA A 274 -28.91 10.48 4.36
C ALA A 274 -29.76 9.30 4.88
N ASP A 275 -31.00 9.15 4.42
CA ASP A 275 -31.88 8.01 4.78
C ASP A 275 -31.32 6.67 4.27
N LEU A 276 -30.55 6.67 3.18
CA LEU A 276 -29.79 5.51 2.70
C LEU A 276 -28.47 5.31 3.44
N GLY A 277 -28.06 6.20 4.35
CA GLY A 277 -26.76 6.17 5.00
C GLY A 277 -25.61 6.73 4.16
N ILE A 278 -25.92 7.44 3.06
CA ILE A 278 -24.93 8.10 2.18
C ILE A 278 -24.75 9.54 2.64
N ALA A 279 -23.64 9.82 3.33
CA ALA A 279 -23.34 11.15 3.86
C ALA A 279 -22.63 12.05 2.84
N GLU A 280 -22.82 13.37 2.97
CA GLU A 280 -22.10 14.38 2.18
C GLU A 280 -20.61 14.42 2.58
N PRO A 281 -19.68 14.29 1.62
CA PRO A 281 -18.26 14.36 1.93
C PRO A 281 -17.83 15.79 2.29
N GLN A 282 -17.09 15.94 3.40
CA GLN A 282 -16.63 17.23 3.94
C GLN A 282 -15.24 17.60 3.40
N ILE A 283 -15.12 17.74 2.08
CA ILE A 283 -13.82 17.95 1.40
C ILE A 283 -13.14 19.25 1.81
N ASP A 284 -13.92 20.32 2.00
CA ASP A 284 -13.44 21.64 2.43
C ASP A 284 -12.80 21.63 3.84
N LYS A 285 -13.06 20.58 4.62
CA LYS A 285 -12.51 20.37 5.96
C LYS A 285 -11.51 19.21 6.01
N GLY A 286 -11.07 18.69 4.87
CA GLY A 286 -10.24 17.47 4.84
C GLY A 286 -8.99 17.58 5.71
N ALA A 287 -8.29 18.71 5.67
CA ALA A 287 -7.13 18.96 6.51
C ALA A 287 -7.48 19.04 8.01
N ASP A 288 -8.61 19.67 8.36
CA ASP A 288 -9.07 19.77 9.75
C ASP A 288 -9.50 18.41 10.32
N ILE A 289 -10.18 17.59 9.50
CA ILE A 289 -10.52 16.20 9.85
C ILE A 289 -9.25 15.40 10.12
N PHE A 290 -8.22 15.56 9.27
CA PHE A 290 -6.94 14.89 9.45
C PHE A 290 -6.25 15.35 10.75
N ARG A 291 -6.21 16.66 11.04
CA ARG A 291 -5.67 17.20 12.32
C ARG A 291 -6.41 16.67 13.53
N GLU A 292 -7.74 16.59 13.47
CA GLU A 292 -8.54 16.00 14.55
C GLU A 292 -8.18 14.53 14.73
N LEU A 293 -8.04 13.77 13.65
CA LEU A 293 -7.62 12.37 13.71
C LEU A 293 -6.25 12.21 14.38
N LEU A 294 -5.26 13.03 14.04
CA LEU A 294 -3.94 13.02 14.71
C LEU A 294 -4.05 13.36 16.19
N THR A 295 -4.87 14.35 16.53
CA THR A 295 -5.17 14.69 17.93
C THR A 295 -5.76 13.50 18.67
N LYS A 296 -6.65 12.71 18.03
CA LYS A 296 -7.19 11.47 18.62
C LYS A 296 -6.10 10.43 18.83
N PHE A 297 -5.18 10.23 17.89
CA PHE A 297 -4.09 9.25 18.06
C PHE A 297 -3.14 9.62 19.21
N ASP A 298 -2.90 10.91 19.47
CA ASP A 298 -2.01 11.36 20.57
C ASP A 298 -2.68 11.34 21.96
N GLN A 299 -4.00 11.10 22.03
CA GLN A 299 -4.68 10.90 23.32
C GLN A 299 -4.11 9.68 24.04
N ASP A 300 -3.87 9.80 25.34
CA ASP A 300 -3.18 8.78 26.14
C ASP A 300 -3.83 7.40 26.02
N GLU A 301 -5.17 7.30 26.02
CA GLU A 301 -5.86 6.02 25.89
C GLU A 301 -5.65 5.35 24.53
N ASN A 302 -5.77 6.12 23.44
CA ASN A 302 -5.59 5.58 22.08
C ASN A 302 -4.12 5.22 21.83
N LEU A 303 -3.21 6.09 22.23
CA LEU A 303 -1.78 5.86 22.10
C LEU A 303 -1.35 4.62 22.91
N GLN A 304 -1.88 4.46 24.12
CA GLN A 304 -1.64 3.27 24.93
C GLN A 304 -2.18 2.02 24.23
N SER A 305 -3.41 2.06 23.70
CA SER A 305 -3.97 0.93 22.95
C SER A 305 -3.15 0.57 21.69
N LEU A 306 -2.55 1.56 21.02
CA LEU A 306 -1.62 1.30 19.91
C LEU A 306 -0.33 0.63 20.41
N CYS A 307 0.25 1.12 21.51
CA CYS A 307 1.45 0.53 22.12
C CYS A 307 1.21 -0.91 22.58
N ASP A 308 0.06 -1.17 23.20
CA ASP A 308 -0.32 -2.51 23.65
C ASP A 308 -0.48 -3.47 22.47
N PHE A 309 -1.02 -2.99 21.35
CA PHE A 309 -1.15 -3.79 20.13
C PHE A 309 0.20 -4.07 19.47
N VAL A 310 1.11 -3.09 19.43
CA VAL A 310 2.49 -3.28 18.97
C VAL A 310 3.21 -4.31 19.85
N THR A 311 3.07 -4.20 21.17
CA THR A 311 3.68 -5.14 22.13
C THR A 311 3.15 -6.55 21.92
N PHE A 312 1.82 -6.69 21.80
CA PHE A 312 1.19 -7.97 21.49
C PHE A 312 1.74 -8.61 20.21
N GLU A 313 1.85 -7.84 19.13
CA GLU A 313 2.37 -8.37 17.88
C GLU A 313 3.86 -8.74 17.99
N GLN A 314 4.64 -7.91 18.68
CA GLN A 314 6.07 -8.12 18.88
C GLN A 314 6.35 -9.37 19.73
N ASP A 315 5.56 -9.60 20.79
CA ASP A 315 5.66 -10.79 21.64
C ASP A 315 5.44 -12.08 20.82
N ILE A 316 4.41 -12.10 19.96
CA ILE A 316 4.16 -13.23 19.07
C ILE A 316 5.36 -13.49 18.15
N TYR A 317 5.94 -12.45 17.55
CA TYR A 317 7.11 -12.61 16.67
C TYR A 317 8.39 -12.99 17.42
N ALA A 318 8.59 -12.51 18.65
CA ALA A 318 9.73 -12.87 19.49
C ALA A 318 9.79 -14.38 19.78
N GLU A 319 8.63 -15.04 19.83
CA GLU A 319 8.47 -16.48 20.00
C GLU A 319 8.44 -17.25 18.66
N SER A 320 8.88 -16.63 17.56
CA SER A 320 8.79 -17.19 16.20
C SER A 320 7.36 -17.54 15.78
N GLY A 321 6.39 -16.82 16.34
CA GLY A 321 4.97 -17.02 16.12
C GLY A 321 4.41 -16.33 14.88
N ARG A 322 3.10 -16.45 14.71
CA ARG A 322 2.37 -16.04 13.51
C ARG A 322 1.08 -15.29 13.84
N VAL A 323 0.81 -14.21 13.11
CA VAL A 323 -0.42 -13.41 13.25
C VAL A 323 -1.28 -13.58 12.00
N THR A 324 -2.53 -14.00 12.16
CA THR A 324 -3.52 -14.04 11.09
C THR A 324 -4.55 -12.95 11.33
N TYR A 325 -4.71 -12.03 10.38
CA TYR A 325 -5.70 -10.97 10.42
C TYR A 325 -6.99 -11.40 9.72
N ALA A 326 -8.14 -11.05 10.29
CA ALA A 326 -9.44 -11.25 9.68
C ALA A 326 -10.24 -9.94 9.69
N SER A 327 -10.93 -9.67 8.59
CA SER A 327 -11.86 -8.56 8.43
C SER A 327 -12.85 -8.91 7.33
N ASN A 328 -13.94 -8.16 7.23
CA ASN A 328 -14.95 -8.36 6.21
C ASN A 328 -14.66 -7.46 4.99
N ARG A 329 -15.15 -6.22 5.01
CA ARG A 329 -14.96 -5.14 4.04
C ARG A 329 -13.58 -4.47 4.07
N PHE A 330 -12.83 -4.52 5.17
CA PHE A 330 -11.49 -3.91 5.26
C PHE A 330 -10.33 -4.87 5.01
N LEU A 331 -10.61 -6.08 4.49
CA LEU A 331 -9.57 -7.05 4.19
C LEU A 331 -8.56 -6.53 3.14
N ILE A 332 -9.02 -5.73 2.17
CA ILE A 332 -8.13 -5.07 1.19
C ILE A 332 -7.20 -4.06 1.86
N ASP A 333 -7.71 -3.27 2.80
CA ASP A 333 -6.94 -2.27 3.55
C ASP A 333 -5.82 -2.95 4.35
N ILE A 334 -6.11 -4.09 4.97
CA ILE A 334 -5.13 -4.91 5.71
C ILE A 334 -4.11 -5.57 4.77
N LEU A 335 -4.54 -6.04 3.59
CA LEU A 335 -3.65 -6.59 2.58
C LEU A 335 -2.61 -5.58 2.10
N THR A 336 -2.99 -4.30 1.98
CA THR A 336 -2.06 -3.25 1.57
C THR A 336 -0.90 -3.07 2.56
N ASP A 337 -1.13 -3.27 3.85
CA ASP A 337 -0.07 -3.27 4.86
C ASP A 337 0.69 -4.60 4.90
N THR A 338 -0.02 -5.72 5.09
CA THR A 338 0.59 -7.03 5.36
C THR A 338 1.46 -7.54 4.21
N THR A 339 1.08 -7.25 2.97
CA THR A 339 1.88 -7.62 1.79
C THR A 339 3.15 -6.79 1.68
N GLU A 340 3.09 -5.50 2.02
CA GLU A 340 4.24 -4.59 1.96
C GLU A 340 5.29 -4.86 3.03
N ARG A 341 4.95 -5.61 4.09
CA ARG A 341 5.94 -5.97 5.12
C ARG A 341 7.07 -6.83 4.59
N ALA A 342 6.82 -7.68 3.59
CA ALA A 342 7.83 -8.54 2.99
C ALA A 342 8.94 -7.74 2.29
N PRO A 343 8.66 -6.89 1.28
CA PRO A 343 9.70 -6.08 0.64
C PRO A 343 10.28 -4.99 1.56
N THR A 344 9.51 -4.46 2.51
CA THR A 344 9.95 -3.37 3.41
C THR A 344 10.93 -3.85 4.49
N PHE A 345 10.66 -5.01 5.10
CA PHE A 345 11.40 -5.50 6.27
C PHE A 345 12.12 -6.83 6.04
N SER A 346 12.20 -7.29 4.79
CA SER A 346 12.73 -8.62 4.41
C SER A 346 12.05 -9.77 5.16
N LEU A 347 10.72 -9.71 5.33
CA LEU A 347 9.96 -10.82 5.90
C LEU A 347 9.64 -11.88 4.83
N PRO A 348 9.42 -13.15 5.22
CA PRO A 348 8.91 -14.15 4.30
C PRO A 348 7.59 -13.68 3.66
N PRO A 349 7.48 -13.69 2.32
CA PRO A 349 6.25 -13.30 1.63
C PRO A 349 5.15 -14.33 1.91
N PHE A 350 3.93 -13.99 1.51
CA PHE A 350 2.82 -14.95 1.58
C PHE A 350 3.18 -16.20 0.79
N ARG A 351 2.80 -17.34 1.33
CA ARG A 351 3.16 -18.66 0.80
C ARG A 351 1.95 -19.32 0.16
N LYS A 352 2.16 -19.95 -0.98
CA LYS A 352 1.13 -20.74 -1.67
C LYS A 352 0.86 -22.04 -0.92
N CYS A 353 -0.32 -22.62 -1.09
CA CYS A 353 -0.69 -23.88 -0.46
C CYS A 353 0.08 -25.09 -1.00
N ASP A 354 0.64 -25.00 -2.22
CA ASP A 354 1.47 -26.02 -2.86
C ASP A 354 2.98 -25.78 -2.67
N ASP A 355 3.37 -24.83 -1.83
CA ASP A 355 4.76 -24.53 -1.47
C ASP A 355 5.05 -25.00 -0.04
N ASP A 356 5.74 -26.13 0.08
CA ASP A 356 6.14 -26.76 1.34
C ASP A 356 7.59 -26.43 1.75
N VAL A 357 8.33 -25.69 0.92
CA VAL A 357 9.75 -25.38 1.14
C VAL A 357 9.94 -23.99 1.71
N SER A 358 9.23 -22.99 1.19
CA SER A 358 9.43 -21.59 1.60
C SER A 358 8.99 -21.34 3.03
N ALA A 359 9.65 -20.39 3.69
CA ALA A 359 9.24 -19.93 5.02
C ALA A 359 7.81 -19.37 5.00
N VAL A 360 7.06 -19.63 6.06
CA VAL A 360 5.70 -19.09 6.24
C VAL A 360 5.79 -17.62 6.61
N SER A 361 4.96 -16.78 6.00
CA SER A 361 4.85 -15.36 6.34
C SER A 361 4.54 -15.13 7.83
N TRP A 362 5.06 -14.06 8.41
CA TRP A 362 4.80 -13.75 9.82
C TRP A 362 3.36 -13.27 10.01
N ALA A 363 2.90 -12.38 9.14
CA ALA A 363 1.51 -11.95 9.01
C ALA A 363 0.81 -12.67 7.83
N PHE A 364 -0.49 -12.90 7.93
CA PHE A 364 -1.33 -13.38 6.84
C PHE A 364 -2.76 -12.87 7.01
N VAL A 365 -3.61 -12.94 5.98
CA VAL A 365 -5.01 -12.54 6.07
C VAL A 365 -5.96 -13.71 5.81
N LYS A 366 -7.12 -13.71 6.45
CA LYS A 366 -8.19 -14.67 6.18
C LYS A 366 -9.59 -14.07 6.27
N HIS A 367 -10.50 -14.57 5.45
CA HIS A 367 -11.93 -14.43 5.64
C HIS A 367 -12.47 -15.63 6.42
N SER A 368 -13.39 -15.38 7.35
CA SER A 368 -13.85 -16.39 8.30
C SER A 368 -14.98 -17.31 7.80
N MET A 369 -15.43 -17.15 6.56
CA MET A 369 -16.71 -17.72 6.08
C MET A 369 -16.71 -18.07 4.58
N LEU A 370 -16.02 -17.30 3.77
CA LEU A 370 -16.01 -17.43 2.31
C LEU A 370 -14.88 -18.35 1.86
N SER A 371 -15.06 -19.03 0.74
CA SER A 371 -13.94 -19.69 0.03
C SER A 371 -12.91 -18.66 -0.41
N THR A 372 -11.71 -19.09 -0.81
CA THR A 372 -10.68 -18.18 -1.35
C THR A 372 -11.17 -17.44 -2.60
N GLU A 373 -11.89 -18.11 -3.50
CA GLU A 373 -12.47 -17.49 -4.71
C GLU A 373 -13.51 -16.42 -4.34
N ASP A 374 -14.45 -16.77 -3.45
CA ASP A 374 -15.49 -15.84 -3.00
C ASP A 374 -14.89 -14.66 -2.20
N THR A 375 -13.82 -14.91 -1.44
CA THR A 375 -13.08 -13.87 -0.72
C THR A 375 -12.44 -12.89 -1.68
N TRP A 376 -11.81 -13.36 -2.75
CA TRP A 376 -11.24 -12.50 -3.79
C TRP A 376 -12.33 -11.68 -4.50
N PHE A 377 -13.45 -12.30 -4.86
CA PHE A 377 -14.59 -11.58 -5.44
C PHE A 377 -15.12 -10.50 -4.50
N ARG A 378 -15.34 -10.84 -3.23
CA ARG A 378 -15.82 -9.93 -2.18
C ARG A 378 -14.87 -8.75 -1.97
N LEU A 379 -13.56 -9.03 -1.96
CA LEU A 379 -12.51 -8.05 -1.72
C LEU A 379 -12.38 -7.05 -2.88
N LEU A 380 -12.47 -7.53 -4.11
CA LEU A 380 -12.31 -6.70 -5.32
C LEU A 380 -13.63 -6.06 -5.79
N GLY A 381 -14.77 -6.59 -5.37
CA GLY A 381 -16.09 -6.25 -5.95
C GLY A 381 -16.23 -6.72 -7.40
N ARG A 382 -15.35 -7.62 -7.88
CA ARG A 382 -15.31 -8.17 -9.23
C ARG A 382 -14.45 -9.42 -9.26
N GLN A 383 -14.48 -10.17 -10.37
CA GLN A 383 -13.53 -11.25 -10.60
C GLN A 383 -12.08 -10.72 -10.69
N PRO A 384 -11.06 -11.48 -10.24
CA PRO A 384 -9.66 -11.11 -10.40
C PRO A 384 -9.24 -10.89 -11.85
N ARG A 385 -8.40 -9.87 -12.08
CA ARG A 385 -7.79 -9.49 -13.35
C ARG A 385 -6.27 -9.68 -13.24
N CYS A 386 -5.89 -10.95 -13.22
CA CYS A 386 -4.51 -11.43 -13.23
C CYS A 386 -3.88 -11.34 -14.63
N LEU A 387 -2.57 -11.64 -14.75
CA LEU A 387 -1.88 -11.63 -16.05
C LEU A 387 -1.65 -13.06 -16.54
N ASP A 388 -2.20 -13.36 -17.72
CA ASP A 388 -2.05 -14.63 -18.44
C ASP A 388 -1.09 -14.52 -19.64
N TRP A 389 -0.15 -13.56 -19.56
CA TRP A 389 0.78 -13.26 -20.65
C TRP A 389 1.75 -14.42 -20.91
N ASP A 390 1.82 -14.84 -22.16
CA ASP A 390 2.81 -15.81 -22.62
C ASP A 390 4.10 -15.13 -23.13
N SER A 391 5.10 -15.95 -23.51
CA SER A 391 6.36 -15.47 -24.08
C SER A 391 6.17 -14.57 -25.31
N SER A 392 5.09 -14.75 -26.09
CA SER A 392 4.84 -13.94 -27.28
C SER A 392 4.41 -12.52 -26.92
N VAL A 393 3.60 -12.38 -25.86
CA VAL A 393 3.22 -11.07 -25.32
C VAL A 393 4.46 -10.33 -24.82
N TYR A 394 5.28 -10.97 -23.98
CA TYR A 394 6.52 -10.38 -23.46
C TYR A 394 7.49 -9.97 -24.57
N ALA A 395 7.66 -10.81 -25.59
CA ALA A 395 8.48 -10.46 -26.76
C ALA A 395 7.95 -9.24 -27.52
N SER A 396 6.63 -9.06 -27.60
CA SER A 396 6.00 -7.94 -28.30
C SER A 396 6.13 -6.58 -27.59
N ILE A 397 6.39 -6.59 -26.28
CA ILE A 397 6.50 -5.40 -25.42
C ILE A 397 7.94 -5.14 -24.94
N ASN A 398 8.93 -5.63 -25.70
CA ASN A 398 10.35 -5.43 -25.44
C ASN A 398 10.80 -5.88 -24.04
N ALA A 399 10.18 -6.95 -23.49
CA ALA A 399 10.60 -7.50 -22.21
C ALA A 399 12.05 -8.03 -22.29
N PRO A 400 12.80 -8.00 -21.17
CA PRO A 400 14.09 -8.68 -21.09
C PRO A 400 13.99 -10.14 -21.52
N GLN A 401 15.05 -10.65 -22.15
CA GLN A 401 15.09 -12.03 -22.64
C GLN A 401 14.80 -13.04 -21.52
N ALA A 402 15.27 -12.79 -20.30
CA ALA A 402 15.01 -13.67 -19.15
C ALA A 402 13.51 -13.80 -18.81
N ILE A 403 12.74 -12.72 -18.90
CA ILE A 403 11.28 -12.74 -18.68
C ILE A 403 10.58 -13.41 -19.88
N THR A 404 11.06 -13.17 -21.09
CA THR A 404 10.50 -13.77 -22.31
C THR A 404 10.70 -15.29 -22.33
N ASP A 405 11.90 -15.76 -21.94
CA ASP A 405 12.26 -17.18 -21.92
C ASP A 405 11.55 -17.93 -20.79
N ASN A 406 11.28 -17.26 -19.67
CA ASN A 406 10.59 -17.84 -18.53
C ASN A 406 9.56 -16.86 -17.95
N PRO A 407 8.38 -16.72 -18.60
CA PRO A 407 7.32 -15.84 -18.14
C PRO A 407 6.91 -16.16 -16.69
N PRO A 408 6.74 -15.14 -15.83
CA PRO A 408 6.24 -15.36 -14.49
C PRO A 408 4.79 -15.84 -14.54
N LYS A 409 4.45 -16.79 -13.68
CA LYS A 409 3.08 -17.30 -13.56
C LYS A 409 2.29 -16.39 -12.62
N LEU A 410 1.48 -15.52 -13.20
CA LEU A 410 0.73 -14.47 -12.51
C LEU A 410 -0.78 -14.58 -12.78
N ASP A 411 -1.23 -15.71 -13.31
CA ASP A 411 -2.63 -15.99 -13.63
C ASP A 411 -3.49 -16.19 -12.36
N VAL A 412 -4.80 -16.31 -12.55
CA VAL A 412 -5.76 -16.44 -11.45
C VAL A 412 -5.62 -17.76 -10.69
N ASP A 413 -5.20 -18.84 -11.35
CA ASP A 413 -4.98 -20.13 -10.69
C ASP A 413 -3.81 -20.02 -9.71
N GLU A 414 -2.76 -19.26 -10.07
CA GLU A 414 -1.65 -18.97 -9.17
C GLU A 414 -2.04 -18.02 -8.03
N LEU A 415 -3.02 -17.13 -8.22
CA LEU A 415 -3.58 -16.28 -7.17
C LEU A 415 -4.39 -17.09 -6.15
N TYR A 416 -5.22 -18.03 -6.61
CA TYR A 416 -6.07 -18.84 -5.72
C TYR A 416 -5.30 -19.85 -4.86
N LYS A 417 -4.02 -20.08 -5.15
CA LYS A 417 -3.14 -20.85 -4.26
C LYS A 417 -2.83 -20.13 -2.94
N PHE A 418 -3.04 -18.82 -2.86
CA PHE A 418 -2.99 -18.09 -1.59
C PHE A 418 -4.35 -18.22 -0.90
N GLN A 419 -4.44 -19.21 -0.01
CA GLN A 419 -5.69 -19.58 0.67
C GLN A 419 -6.13 -18.54 1.72
N ILE A 420 -6.68 -17.41 1.25
CA ILE A 420 -7.17 -16.30 2.08
C ILE A 420 -8.63 -16.50 2.54
N GLY A 421 -9.30 -17.59 2.15
CA GLY A 421 -10.64 -17.91 2.60
C GLY A 421 -10.69 -18.79 3.86
N ILE A 422 -11.81 -19.49 4.02
CA ILE A 422 -12.14 -20.41 5.13
C ILE A 422 -11.32 -21.71 5.10
N GLU A 423 -10.59 -21.98 4.01
CA GLU A 423 -9.79 -23.19 3.87
C GLU A 423 -8.89 -23.38 5.08
N ASP A 424 -8.73 -24.62 5.55
CA ASP A 424 -7.85 -24.89 6.68
C ASP A 424 -6.38 -24.63 6.30
N THR A 425 -5.64 -23.98 7.18
CA THR A 425 -4.21 -23.70 6.98
C THR A 425 -3.45 -23.92 8.28
N PRO A 426 -3.14 -25.20 8.62
CA PRO A 426 -2.42 -25.55 9.85
C PRO A 426 -1.11 -24.79 10.04
N SER A 427 -0.44 -24.41 8.94
CA SER A 427 0.75 -23.57 9.01
C SER A 427 0.50 -22.16 9.58
N ARG A 428 -0.72 -21.79 9.99
CA ARG A 428 -0.96 -20.53 10.72
C ARG A 428 -1.05 -20.74 12.24
N TYR A 429 -1.58 -21.88 12.68
CA TYR A 429 -1.91 -22.12 14.10
C TYR A 429 -1.18 -23.32 14.73
N ASP A 430 -0.61 -24.22 13.93
CA ASP A 430 0.24 -25.35 14.39
C ASP A 430 1.69 -24.87 14.62
N VAL A 431 1.81 -23.88 15.52
CA VAL A 431 3.07 -23.33 16.02
C VAL A 431 2.93 -22.97 17.49
N ASP A 432 4.07 -22.82 18.18
CA ASP A 432 4.09 -22.55 19.62
C ASP A 432 3.40 -21.25 20.00
N SER A 433 3.59 -20.18 19.21
CA SER A 433 2.95 -18.88 19.43
C SER A 433 2.16 -18.47 18.18
N ASN A 434 0.87 -18.17 18.33
CA ASN A 434 0.04 -17.71 17.22
C ASN A 434 -1.18 -16.92 17.69
N ALA A 435 -1.64 -16.03 16.82
CA ALA A 435 -2.79 -15.19 17.07
C ALA A 435 -3.73 -15.08 15.86
N LEU A 436 -5.03 -15.06 16.14
CA LEU A 436 -6.07 -14.60 15.22
C LEU A 436 -6.55 -13.20 15.65
N VAL A 437 -6.50 -12.23 14.75
CA VAL A 437 -6.83 -10.82 15.06
C VAL A 437 -7.96 -10.34 14.16
N MET A 438 -9.11 -9.97 14.74
CA MET A 438 -10.15 -9.24 14.01
C MET A 438 -9.78 -7.77 13.92
N VAL A 439 -9.82 -7.19 12.71
CA VAL A 439 -9.72 -5.75 12.49
C VAL A 439 -11.08 -5.27 12.00
N THR A 440 -11.68 -4.30 12.70
CA THR A 440 -12.99 -3.75 12.35
C THR A 440 -13.05 -2.25 12.62
N ALA A 441 -13.97 -1.58 11.95
CA ALA A 441 -14.36 -0.21 12.26
C ALA A 441 -15.89 -0.07 12.27
N ASP A 442 -16.42 1.01 12.85
CA ASP A 442 -17.87 1.19 13.05
C ASP A 442 -18.74 0.94 11.81
N PHE A 443 -18.23 1.18 10.60
CA PHE A 443 -18.94 0.88 9.35
C PHE A 443 -19.25 -0.63 9.16
N GLU A 444 -18.36 -1.49 9.64
CA GLU A 444 -18.48 -2.93 9.51
C GLU A 444 -19.37 -3.57 10.57
N GLU A 445 -19.76 -2.85 11.62
CA GLU A 445 -20.47 -3.44 12.77
C GLU A 445 -21.74 -4.19 12.33
N ASP A 446 -22.51 -3.60 11.42
CA ASP A 446 -23.70 -4.23 10.85
C ASP A 446 -23.37 -5.45 9.97
N TYR A 447 -22.32 -5.38 9.15
CA TYR A 447 -21.92 -6.47 8.27
C TYR A 447 -21.37 -7.67 9.07
N VAL A 448 -20.52 -7.39 10.05
CA VAL A 448 -19.93 -8.39 10.94
C VAL A 448 -21.00 -9.13 11.76
N LYS A 449 -22.06 -8.42 12.18
CA LYS A 449 -23.19 -9.00 12.94
C LYS A 449 -24.20 -9.75 12.06
N ARG A 450 -24.49 -9.27 10.85
CA ARG A 450 -25.60 -9.80 10.02
C ARG A 450 -25.20 -10.93 9.07
N GLU A 451 -23.93 -11.01 8.66
CA GLU A 451 -23.48 -11.94 7.61
C GLU A 451 -22.89 -13.26 8.14
N GLY A 452 -23.04 -13.56 9.44
CA GLY A 452 -22.46 -14.75 10.07
C GLY A 452 -20.92 -14.71 10.17
N PHE A 453 -20.29 -13.61 9.75
CA PHE A 453 -18.83 -13.40 9.84
C PHE A 453 -18.31 -13.62 11.25
N LEU A 454 -19.03 -13.11 12.26
CA LEU A 454 -18.65 -13.27 13.66
C LEU A 454 -18.69 -14.73 14.11
N ASP A 455 -19.68 -15.50 13.68
CA ASP A 455 -19.76 -16.93 14.04
C ASP A 455 -18.62 -17.71 13.37
N GLY A 456 -18.32 -17.42 12.10
CA GLY A 456 -17.14 -17.96 11.42
C GLY A 456 -15.84 -17.60 12.13
N PHE A 457 -15.71 -16.34 12.60
CA PHE A 457 -14.54 -15.90 13.34
C PHE A 457 -14.39 -16.68 14.65
N LYS A 458 -15.49 -16.87 15.40
CA LYS A 458 -15.50 -17.67 16.64
C LYS A 458 -15.09 -19.11 16.41
N GLU A 459 -15.52 -19.73 15.32
CA GLU A 459 -15.10 -21.09 14.98
C GLU A 459 -13.62 -21.13 14.61
N MET A 460 -13.13 -20.17 13.82
CA MET A 460 -11.72 -20.06 13.46
C MET A 460 -10.83 -19.83 14.70
N ALA A 461 -11.27 -18.97 15.62
CA ALA A 461 -10.58 -18.61 16.85
C ALA A 461 -10.25 -19.82 17.74
N LYS A 462 -11.06 -20.88 17.71
CA LYS A 462 -10.82 -22.12 18.49
C LYS A 462 -9.53 -22.85 18.12
N MET A 463 -8.99 -22.60 16.92
CA MET A 463 -7.73 -23.20 16.47
C MET A 463 -6.50 -22.43 16.95
N TYR A 464 -6.67 -21.17 17.36
CA TYR A 464 -5.57 -20.27 17.71
C TYR A 464 -5.36 -20.20 19.22
N LYS A 465 -4.12 -19.96 19.63
CA LYS A 465 -3.74 -19.87 21.05
C LYS A 465 -4.07 -18.52 21.66
N ASP A 466 -3.86 -17.45 20.89
CA ASP A 466 -4.28 -16.09 21.24
C ASP A 466 -5.30 -15.54 20.23
N THR A 467 -6.18 -14.67 20.72
CA THR A 467 -7.29 -14.12 19.94
C THR A 467 -7.51 -12.66 20.30
N ALA A 468 -7.47 -11.77 19.31
CA ALA A 468 -7.60 -10.35 19.56
C ALA A 468 -8.63 -9.69 18.65
N ILE A 469 -9.12 -8.54 19.08
CA ILE A 469 -9.83 -7.59 18.23
C ILE A 469 -9.18 -6.21 18.35
N ILE A 470 -9.05 -5.52 17.22
CA ILE A 470 -8.83 -4.07 17.18
C ILE A 470 -10.07 -3.41 16.57
N SER A 471 -10.77 -2.62 17.38
CA SER A 471 -11.92 -1.82 16.96
C SER A 471 -11.50 -0.37 16.75
N ILE A 472 -11.90 0.23 15.63
CA ILE A 472 -11.58 1.61 15.26
C ILE A 472 -12.86 2.40 15.03
N GLY A 473 -13.10 3.46 15.80
CA GLY A 473 -14.30 4.28 15.65
C GLY A 473 -14.81 4.85 16.96
N GLU A 474 -16.11 5.15 17.04
CA GLU A 474 -16.79 5.72 18.21
C GLU A 474 -17.26 4.68 19.22
N ASN A 475 -17.54 3.44 18.77
CA ASN A 475 -18.01 2.37 19.64
C ASN A 475 -17.22 1.06 19.39
N PRO A 476 -16.63 0.45 20.43
CA PRO A 476 -15.96 -0.83 20.26
C PRO A 476 -16.97 -1.95 20.02
N LEU A 477 -16.59 -2.91 19.18
CA LEU A 477 -17.35 -4.15 19.02
C LEU A 477 -16.94 -5.14 20.12
N ASP A 478 -17.88 -5.49 21.01
CA ASP A 478 -17.65 -6.51 22.03
C ASP A 478 -17.90 -7.92 21.48
N LEU A 479 -16.85 -8.75 21.49
CA LEU A 479 -16.92 -10.14 21.05
C LEU A 479 -17.05 -11.15 22.22
N GLY A 480 -17.10 -10.66 23.47
CA GLY A 480 -17.12 -11.50 24.66
C GLY A 480 -15.93 -12.46 24.71
N ASP A 481 -16.19 -13.71 25.13
CA ASP A 481 -15.15 -14.74 25.31
C ASP A 481 -14.53 -15.26 24.00
N ALA A 482 -14.93 -14.74 22.84
CA ALA A 482 -14.35 -15.11 21.54
C ALA A 482 -12.95 -14.54 21.32
N VAL A 483 -12.58 -13.51 22.09
CA VAL A 483 -11.26 -12.86 22.07
C VAL A 483 -10.72 -12.76 23.48
N ASN A 484 -9.43 -12.97 23.66
CA ASN A 484 -8.75 -12.81 24.94
C ASN A 484 -8.04 -11.45 25.09
N ARG A 485 -7.95 -10.67 24.00
CA ARG A 485 -7.38 -9.31 23.98
C ARG A 485 -8.27 -8.37 23.19
N GLN A 486 -8.38 -7.13 23.66
CA GLN A 486 -9.18 -6.10 23.01
C GLN A 486 -8.37 -4.81 22.94
N PHE A 487 -8.24 -4.26 21.74
CA PHE A 487 -7.64 -2.97 21.46
C PHE A 487 -8.72 -2.05 20.89
N TYR A 488 -8.75 -0.81 21.35
CA TYR A 488 -9.76 0.14 20.94
C TYR A 488 -9.13 1.49 20.64
N ILE A 489 -9.26 1.92 19.38
CA ILE A 489 -8.80 3.21 18.90
C ILE A 489 -10.02 4.09 18.67
N LYS A 490 -10.32 4.93 19.67
CA LYS A 490 -11.45 5.83 19.63
C LYS A 490 -11.22 6.98 18.66
N THR A 491 -11.93 6.99 17.54
CA THR A 491 -11.87 8.06 16.53
C THR A 491 -13.27 8.57 16.21
N GLY A 492 -13.37 9.78 15.66
CA GLY A 492 -14.63 10.41 15.29
C GLY A 492 -14.66 10.82 13.83
N THR A 493 -14.21 9.92 12.94
CA THR A 493 -14.10 10.26 11.52
C THR A 493 -15.48 10.40 10.88
N PRO A 494 -15.69 11.42 10.03
CA PRO A 494 -16.98 11.65 9.41
C PRO A 494 -17.33 10.52 8.44
N ALA A 495 -18.62 10.18 8.38
CA ALA A 495 -19.13 9.31 7.34
C ALA A 495 -19.01 9.98 5.96
N SER A 496 -18.76 9.17 4.93
CA SER A 496 -18.72 9.59 3.53
C SER A 496 -19.15 8.40 2.66
N PRO A 497 -19.50 8.61 1.37
CA PRO A 497 -20.04 7.55 0.52
C PRO A 497 -19.12 6.33 0.42
N LEU A 498 -17.80 6.55 0.34
CA LEU A 498 -16.80 5.50 0.20
C LEU A 498 -16.11 5.12 1.53
N ASN A 499 -16.58 5.68 2.65
CA ASN A 499 -15.97 5.54 3.99
C ASN A 499 -14.48 5.90 4.02
N LEU A 500 -14.08 6.92 3.26
CA LEU A 500 -12.68 7.28 3.03
C LEU A 500 -11.89 7.44 4.33
N TRP A 501 -12.40 8.24 5.28
CA TRP A 501 -11.68 8.54 6.51
C TRP A 501 -11.48 7.33 7.43
N LYS A 502 -12.39 6.36 7.40
CA LYS A 502 -12.24 5.10 8.15
C LYS A 502 -11.11 4.26 7.54
N ARG A 503 -11.02 4.21 6.21
CA ARG A 503 -9.94 3.52 5.49
C ARG A 503 -8.59 4.18 5.72
N VAL A 504 -8.54 5.51 5.68
CA VAL A 504 -7.35 6.29 6.04
C VAL A 504 -6.92 5.98 7.48
N THR A 505 -7.86 5.92 8.42
CA THR A 505 -7.57 5.58 9.83
C THR A 505 -6.99 4.17 9.95
N ILE A 506 -7.62 3.17 9.34
CA ILE A 506 -7.12 1.78 9.35
C ILE A 506 -5.71 1.71 8.76
N LYS A 507 -5.49 2.39 7.63
CA LYS A 507 -4.17 2.44 6.99
C LYS A 507 -3.11 3.02 7.92
N ILE A 508 -3.38 4.16 8.57
CA ILE A 508 -2.44 4.77 9.54
C ILE A 508 -2.18 3.82 10.71
N VAL A 509 -3.23 3.21 11.29
CA VAL A 509 -3.09 2.25 12.39
C VAL A 509 -2.22 1.07 11.98
N MET A 510 -2.54 0.40 10.87
CA MET A 510 -1.83 -0.79 10.40
C MET A 510 -0.36 -0.47 10.04
N ASN A 511 -0.11 0.64 9.33
CA ASN A 511 1.25 1.03 8.96
C ASN A 511 2.09 1.47 10.16
N THR A 512 1.50 2.18 11.12
CA THR A 512 2.19 2.61 12.36
C THR A 512 2.55 1.39 13.20
N VAL A 513 1.57 0.51 13.46
CA VAL A 513 1.77 -0.71 14.26
C VAL A 513 2.83 -1.59 13.61
N SER A 514 2.67 -1.93 12.32
CA SER A 514 3.62 -2.80 11.64
C SER A 514 5.03 -2.24 11.63
N THR A 515 5.19 -0.92 11.46
CA THR A 515 6.49 -0.26 11.47
C THR A 515 7.13 -0.28 12.85
N ALA A 516 6.38 0.04 13.90
CA ALA A 516 6.88 0.03 15.27
C ALA A 516 7.24 -1.39 15.73
N THR A 517 6.39 -2.38 15.43
CA THR A 517 6.68 -3.80 15.71
C THR A 517 7.98 -4.23 15.04
N MET A 518 8.18 -3.86 13.76
CA MET A 518 9.38 -4.24 13.01
C MET A 518 10.64 -3.50 13.49
N ALA A 519 10.51 -2.25 13.94
CA ALA A 519 11.61 -1.54 14.57
C ALA A 519 12.03 -2.17 15.91
N LEU A 520 11.08 -2.61 16.74
CA LEU A 520 11.36 -3.38 17.96
C LEU A 520 11.94 -4.77 17.66
N ALA A 521 11.55 -5.38 16.54
CA ALA A 521 12.13 -6.63 16.05
C ALA A 521 13.52 -6.45 15.39
N GLY A 522 14.10 -5.25 15.45
CA GLY A 522 15.44 -4.96 14.94
C GLY A 522 15.52 -4.83 13.41
N ARG A 523 14.39 -4.67 12.71
CA ARG A 523 14.34 -4.54 11.24
C ARG A 523 14.54 -3.11 10.73
N VAL A 524 14.62 -2.15 11.65
CA VAL A 524 14.83 -0.72 11.39
C VAL A 524 15.98 -0.23 12.27
N THR A 525 16.88 0.57 11.71
CA THR A 525 17.97 1.21 12.45
C THR A 525 17.81 2.72 12.36
N SER A 526 17.68 3.41 13.50
CA SER A 526 17.19 4.79 13.55
C SER A 526 15.82 4.86 12.84
N ASN A 527 15.75 5.47 11.65
CA ASN A 527 14.60 5.55 10.76
C ASN A 527 14.92 5.02 9.35
N TRP A 528 15.90 4.12 9.24
CA TRP A 528 16.32 3.49 8.00
C TRP A 528 15.90 2.02 7.93
N MET A 529 15.46 1.58 6.75
CA MET A 529 15.25 0.16 6.44
C MET A 529 16.58 -0.51 6.13
N THR A 530 17.28 -0.98 7.16
CA THR A 530 18.56 -1.70 7.01
C THR A 530 18.38 -3.12 6.49
N CYS A 531 17.21 -3.74 6.73
CA CYS A 531 16.79 -5.02 6.16
C CYS A 531 16.28 -4.91 4.71
N VAL A 532 16.99 -4.21 3.82
CA VAL A 532 16.58 -4.06 2.41
C VAL A 532 17.25 -5.10 1.51
N GLN A 533 16.49 -5.73 0.62
CA GLN A 533 17.04 -6.53 -0.49
C GLN A 533 17.27 -5.63 -1.70
N ALA A 534 18.47 -5.64 -2.27
CA ALA A 534 18.78 -4.84 -3.46
C ALA A 534 18.32 -5.56 -4.75
N SER A 535 17.00 -5.80 -4.88
CA SER A 535 16.43 -6.61 -5.96
C SER A 535 16.18 -5.86 -7.27
N ASN A 536 16.21 -4.52 -7.25
CA ASN A 536 16.13 -3.68 -8.44
C ASN A 536 17.11 -2.50 -8.38
N LYS A 537 17.21 -1.74 -9.47
CA LYS A 537 18.18 -0.63 -9.60
C LYS A 537 17.95 0.49 -8.57
N LYS A 538 16.70 0.79 -8.23
CA LYS A 538 16.33 1.76 -7.18
C LYS A 538 16.79 1.27 -5.79
N LEU A 539 16.60 -0.01 -5.50
CA LEU A 539 17.02 -0.61 -4.23
C LEU A 539 18.54 -0.78 -4.12
N VAL A 540 19.27 -0.91 -5.24
CA VAL A 540 20.74 -0.83 -5.27
C VAL A 540 21.23 0.57 -4.91
N ASP A 541 20.64 1.63 -5.48
CA ASP A 541 20.96 3.02 -5.09
C ASP A 541 20.67 3.26 -3.60
N ARG A 542 19.50 2.84 -3.13
CA ARG A 542 19.13 2.96 -1.72
C ARG A 542 20.11 2.23 -0.80
N SER A 543 20.45 0.98 -1.13
CA SER A 543 21.45 0.19 -0.38
C SER A 543 22.81 0.89 -0.36
N THR A 544 23.21 1.49 -1.48
CA THR A 544 24.46 2.24 -1.60
C THR A 544 24.45 3.45 -0.67
N ARG A 545 23.37 4.24 -0.65
CA ARG A 545 23.23 5.40 0.24
C ARG A 545 23.20 5.02 1.71
N LEU A 546 22.48 3.95 2.05
CA LEU A 546 22.44 3.40 3.41
C LEU A 546 23.83 3.05 3.91
N ILE A 547 24.61 2.32 3.12
CA ILE A 547 25.99 1.97 3.49
C ILE A 547 26.87 3.21 3.55
N ALA A 548 26.75 4.14 2.59
CA ALA A 548 27.52 5.38 2.58
C ALA A 548 27.30 6.18 3.88
N GLU A 549 26.04 6.37 4.26
CA GLU A 549 25.63 7.10 5.46
C GLU A 549 26.06 6.39 6.75
N LEU A 550 25.73 5.10 6.89
CA LEU A 550 25.93 4.36 8.14
C LEU A 550 27.40 4.01 8.40
N THR A 551 28.21 3.91 7.35
CA THR A 551 29.64 3.57 7.44
C THR A 551 30.58 4.76 7.15
N GLU A 552 30.03 5.96 6.94
CA GLU A 552 30.75 7.20 6.60
C GLU A 552 31.77 7.03 5.46
N CYS A 553 31.36 6.38 4.36
CA CYS A 553 32.18 6.25 3.16
C CYS A 553 31.54 6.96 1.95
N ASP A 554 32.33 7.22 0.91
CA ASP A 554 31.80 7.83 -0.31
C ASP A 554 30.88 6.88 -1.09
N TYR A 555 29.97 7.43 -1.89
CA TYR A 555 28.99 6.67 -2.64
C TYR A 555 29.60 5.60 -3.56
N PRO A 556 30.68 5.86 -4.34
CA PRO A 556 31.33 4.82 -5.13
C PRO A 556 31.86 3.66 -4.28
N THR A 557 32.51 3.95 -3.15
CA THR A 557 33.01 2.92 -2.21
C THR A 557 31.86 2.12 -1.62
N ALA A 558 30.78 2.79 -1.22
CA ALA A 558 29.58 2.13 -0.73
C ALA A 558 28.94 1.22 -1.79
N CYS A 559 28.95 1.64 -3.06
CA CYS A 559 28.40 0.86 -4.16
C CYS A 559 29.23 -0.42 -4.38
N GLU A 560 30.56 -0.33 -4.34
CA GLU A 560 31.44 -1.50 -4.35
C GLU A 560 31.07 -2.46 -3.21
N ARG A 561 30.84 -1.95 -1.99
CA ARG A 561 30.43 -2.75 -0.82
C ARG A 561 29.07 -3.42 -1.00
N VAL A 562 28.09 -2.78 -1.65
CA VAL A 562 26.79 -3.40 -1.98
C VAL A 562 27.00 -4.62 -2.87
N PHE A 563 27.74 -4.49 -3.96
CA PHE A 563 27.95 -5.59 -4.91
C PHE A 563 28.78 -6.73 -4.30
N GLU A 564 29.77 -6.42 -3.46
CA GLU A 564 30.50 -7.43 -2.68
C GLU A 564 29.58 -8.16 -1.70
N ALA A 565 28.69 -7.42 -1.01
CA ALA A 565 27.72 -8.01 -0.10
C ALA A 565 26.70 -8.87 -0.83
N LEU A 566 26.24 -8.46 -2.01
CA LEU A 566 25.34 -9.27 -2.86
C LEU A 566 25.97 -10.60 -3.27
N GLU A 567 27.24 -10.59 -3.68
CA GLU A 567 27.98 -11.83 -3.99
C GLU A 567 28.09 -12.74 -2.76
N ALA A 568 28.40 -12.18 -1.59
CA ALA A 568 28.56 -12.94 -0.35
C ALA A 568 27.23 -13.51 0.19
N VAL A 569 26.18 -12.69 0.21
CA VAL A 569 24.83 -13.08 0.67
C VAL A 569 24.23 -14.15 -0.24
N ALA A 570 24.42 -14.04 -1.56
CA ALA A 570 23.95 -15.06 -2.50
C ALA A 570 24.59 -16.44 -2.23
N GLU A 571 25.83 -16.48 -1.74
CA GLU A 571 26.46 -17.73 -1.33
C GLU A 571 25.89 -18.25 0.00
N ILE A 572 25.70 -17.37 0.99
CA ILE A 572 25.07 -17.72 2.28
C ILE A 572 23.67 -18.29 2.08
N ASP A 573 22.84 -17.66 1.24
CA ASP A 573 21.48 -18.11 0.97
C ASP A 573 21.49 -19.53 0.37
N ARG A 574 22.40 -19.80 -0.57
CA ARG A 574 22.56 -21.14 -1.16
C ARG A 574 23.01 -22.20 -0.14
N THR A 575 23.86 -21.84 0.81
CA THR A 575 24.44 -22.81 1.75
C THR A 575 23.63 -22.98 3.03
N GLU A 576 23.01 -21.92 3.52
CA GLU A 576 22.37 -21.84 4.84
C GLU A 576 20.85 -21.65 4.75
N HIS A 577 20.28 -21.42 3.57
CA HIS A 577 18.86 -21.13 3.35
C HIS A 577 18.36 -19.96 4.22
N ARG A 578 19.24 -18.95 4.39
CA ARG A 578 19.00 -17.77 5.19
C ARG A 578 19.09 -16.53 4.31
N VAL A 579 17.99 -15.80 4.20
CA VAL A 579 17.95 -14.49 3.56
C VAL A 579 18.61 -13.47 4.48
N VAL A 580 19.76 -12.93 4.05
CA VAL A 580 20.51 -11.89 4.75
C VAL A 580 20.42 -10.60 3.95
N SER A 581 20.29 -9.43 4.60
CA SER A 581 20.34 -8.15 3.89
C SER A 581 21.78 -7.85 3.45
N PRO A 582 22.05 -7.50 2.17
CA PRO A 582 23.37 -7.03 1.76
C PRO A 582 23.81 -5.77 2.51
N VAL A 583 22.87 -4.92 2.93
CA VAL A 583 23.17 -3.73 3.73
C VAL A 583 23.59 -4.11 5.16
N GLU A 584 22.86 -5.01 5.82
CA GLU A 584 23.26 -5.51 7.15
C GLU A 584 24.61 -6.21 7.09
N TYR A 585 24.81 -7.09 6.10
CA TYR A 585 26.08 -7.78 5.91
C TYR A 585 27.24 -6.78 5.73
N ALA A 586 27.05 -5.74 4.93
CA ALA A 586 28.04 -4.70 4.74
C ALA A 586 28.30 -3.90 6.04
N ILE A 587 27.26 -3.52 6.77
CA ILE A 587 27.37 -2.81 8.04
C ILE A 587 28.13 -3.66 9.08
N ASP A 588 27.78 -4.93 9.22
CA ASP A 588 28.44 -5.86 10.15
C ASP A 588 29.93 -6.06 9.80
N LYS A 589 30.23 -6.13 8.50
CA LYS A 589 31.60 -6.35 8.00
C LYS A 589 32.47 -5.10 8.12
N TYR A 590 31.92 -3.93 7.83
CA TYR A 590 32.69 -2.68 7.69
C TYR A 590 32.56 -1.73 8.90
N GLY A 591 31.61 -2.00 9.80
CA GLY A 591 31.37 -1.24 11.03
C GLY A 591 30.48 -0.02 10.84
N LEU A 592 29.69 0.30 11.87
CA LEU A 592 28.99 1.58 11.98
C LEU A 592 29.98 2.68 12.37
N ALA A 593 30.00 3.77 11.60
CA ALA A 593 30.80 4.96 11.93
C ALA A 593 29.99 5.98 12.75
N VAL A 594 28.66 5.98 12.57
CA VAL A 594 27.75 6.83 13.34
C VAL A 594 27.68 6.32 14.78
N GLN A 595 27.96 7.19 15.75
CA GLN A 595 27.47 6.99 17.11
C GLN A 595 25.95 7.19 17.07
N VAL A 596 25.22 6.10 16.84
CA VAL A 596 23.75 6.05 16.84
C VAL A 596 23.22 6.08 18.26
#